data_AF-A0A524E4I9-F1
#
_entry.id   AF-A0A524E4I9-F1
#
_cell.length_a   1.000
_cell.length_b   1.000
_cell.length_c   1.000
_cell.angle_alpha   90.00
_cell.angle_beta   90.00
_cell.angle_gamma   90.00
#
_symmetry.space_group_name_H-M   'P 1'
#
loop_
_entity.id
_entity.type
_entity.pdbx_description
1 polymer ?
#
loop_
_entity_poly.entity_id
_entity_poly.type
_entity_poly.pdbx_seq_one_letter_code
_entity_poly.pdbx_strand_id
1 'polypeptide(L)'
;MGEEETYIRAKLTEINTSIDRLTDLLNRMIEVISKITELEDSTSELALVVAANGEKIDELTESVKKLGKQAPAAAVPSTIAEKGAVSGLSSVLDTLDSQVREGVIASDLATKVDDAAGTLEQRGASSSLIVKMQRWVRILKTYGPVDAVSPTDLSKLREDLKDWQKEIAQMR
;
A
#
# COMPACT_ATOMS: atom_id res chain seq x y z
N MET A 1 12.26 -66.82 16.29
CA MET A 1 12.72 -65.47 16.68
C MET A 1 13.19 -64.74 15.43
N GLY A 2 12.30 -64.10 14.65
CA GLY A 2 12.74 -63.47 13.39
C GLY A 2 11.78 -62.39 12.88
N GLU A 3 10.48 -62.65 12.93
CA GLU A 3 9.48 -61.70 12.42
C GLU A 3 9.20 -60.54 13.39
N GLU A 4 9.07 -60.84 14.69
CA GLU A 4 8.85 -59.83 15.74
C GLU A 4 10.03 -58.85 15.85
N GLU A 5 11.27 -59.37 15.75
CA GLU A 5 12.48 -58.54 15.79
C GLU A 5 12.64 -57.67 14.54
N THR A 6 12.23 -58.19 13.38
CA THR A 6 12.19 -57.43 12.11
C THR A 6 11.15 -56.32 12.16
N TYR A 7 9.97 -56.61 12.72
CA TYR A 7 8.90 -55.63 12.92
C TYR A 7 9.32 -54.51 13.89
N ILE A 8 9.96 -54.86 15.01
CA ILE A 8 10.46 -53.89 15.98
C ILE A 8 11.52 -52.98 15.34
N ARG A 9 12.46 -53.53 14.54
CA ARG A 9 13.45 -52.72 13.82
C ARG A 9 12.80 -51.77 12.82
N ALA A 10 11.83 -52.25 12.04
CA ALA A 10 11.11 -51.40 11.09
C ALA A 10 10.38 -50.25 11.79
N LYS A 11 9.72 -50.53 12.92
CA LYS A 11 9.05 -49.51 13.73
C LYS A 11 10.02 -48.52 14.36
N LEU A 12 11.17 -48.97 14.85
CA LEU A 12 12.22 -48.09 15.36
C LEU A 12 12.79 -47.17 14.27
N THR A 13 12.97 -47.67 13.04
CA THR A 13 13.39 -46.85 11.90
C THR A 13 12.34 -45.79 11.54
N GLU A 14 11.05 -46.16 11.55
CA GLU A 14 9.95 -45.22 11.30
C GLU A 14 9.86 -44.13 12.38
N ILE A 15 10.04 -44.50 13.65
CA ILE A 15 10.08 -43.58 14.78
C ILE A 15 11.26 -42.62 14.65
N ASN A 16 12.47 -43.12 14.38
CA ASN A 16 13.65 -42.27 14.20
C ASN A 16 13.47 -41.28 13.04
N THR A 17 12.93 -41.75 11.92
CA THR A 17 12.62 -40.86 10.78
C THR A 17 11.59 -39.79 11.14
N SER A 18 10.61 -40.13 12.00
CA SER A 18 9.61 -39.18 12.47
C SER A 18 10.20 -38.16 13.45
N ILE A 19 11.14 -38.58 14.30
CA ILE A 19 11.88 -37.71 15.22
C ILE A 19 12.75 -36.71 14.44
N ASP A 20 13.42 -37.15 13.38
CA ASP A 20 14.22 -36.26 12.53
C ASP A 20 13.34 -35.18 11.88
N ARG A 21 12.17 -35.56 11.36
CA ARG A 21 11.19 -34.60 10.80
C ARG A 21 10.66 -33.62 11.85
N LEU A 22 10.40 -34.08 13.08
CA LEU A 22 9.96 -33.22 14.17
C LEU A 22 11.06 -32.24 14.58
N THR A 23 12.32 -32.68 14.57
CA THR A 23 13.49 -31.83 14.84
C THR A 23 13.62 -30.73 13.79
N ASP A 24 13.49 -31.06 12.51
CA ASP A 24 13.52 -30.08 11.42
C ASP A 24 12.36 -29.07 11.52
N LEU A 25 11.18 -29.54 11.91
CA LEU A 25 10.01 -28.69 12.09
C LEU A 25 10.20 -27.73 13.27
N LEU A 26 10.74 -28.21 14.39
CA LEU A 26 11.08 -27.37 15.55
C LEU A 26 12.11 -26.29 15.18
N ASN A 27 13.14 -26.65 14.44
CA ASN A 27 14.14 -25.68 13.98
C ASN A 27 13.53 -24.61 13.08
N ARG A 28 12.62 -24.98 12.17
CA ARG A 28 11.87 -24.01 11.36
C ARG A 28 10.96 -23.14 12.21
N MET A 29 10.30 -23.68 13.23
CA MET A 29 9.46 -22.88 14.13
C MET A 29 10.29 -21.87 14.92
N ILE A 30 11.50 -22.23 15.37
CA ILE A 30 12.42 -21.30 16.03
C ILE A 30 12.81 -20.16 15.08
N GLU A 31 13.12 -20.46 13.82
CA GLU A 31 13.45 -19.44 12.82
C GLU A 31 12.26 -18.49 12.55
N VAL A 32 11.05 -19.02 12.45
CA VAL A 32 9.83 -18.23 12.26
C VAL A 32 9.58 -17.31 13.44
N ILE A 33 9.71 -17.81 14.68
CA ILE A 33 9.52 -17.00 15.88
C ILE A 33 10.56 -15.87 15.93
N SER A 34 11.83 -16.16 15.61
CA SER A 34 12.88 -15.13 15.55
C SER A 34 12.53 -14.01 14.57
N LYS A 35 12.06 -14.37 13.36
CA LYS A 35 11.63 -13.39 12.35
C LYS A 35 10.39 -12.58 12.78
N ILE A 36 9.47 -13.20 13.51
CA ILE A 36 8.30 -12.51 14.06
C ILE A 36 8.75 -11.46 15.09
N THR A 37 9.68 -11.82 15.99
CA THR A 37 10.21 -10.86 16.97
C THR A 37 10.91 -9.68 16.30
N GLU A 38 11.73 -9.92 15.26
CA GLU A 38 12.35 -8.84 14.47
C GLU A 38 11.30 -7.93 13.81
N LEU A 39 10.21 -8.51 13.29
CA LEU A 39 9.09 -7.76 12.72
C LEU A 39 8.34 -6.94 13.77
N GLU A 40 8.10 -7.48 14.96
CA GLU A 40 7.46 -6.77 16.08
C GLU A 40 8.29 -5.56 16.54
N ASP A 41 9.61 -5.71 16.62
CA ASP A 41 10.52 -4.61 16.95
C ASP A 41 10.46 -3.52 15.87
N SER A 42 10.54 -3.88 14.59
CA SER A 42 10.46 -2.92 13.49
C SER A 42 9.10 -2.18 13.44
N THR A 43 8.01 -2.88 13.77
CA THR A 43 6.67 -2.30 13.84
C THR A 43 6.54 -1.30 14.98
N SER A 44 7.15 -1.62 16.13
CA SER A 44 7.19 -0.73 17.29
C SER A 44 7.99 0.54 17.00
N GLU A 45 9.13 0.42 16.30
CA GLU A 45 9.94 1.56 15.86
C GLU A 45 9.17 2.44 14.86
N LEU A 46 8.50 1.84 13.87
CA LEU A 46 7.65 2.56 12.93
C LEU A 46 6.51 3.31 13.64
N ALA A 47 5.87 2.71 14.63
CA ALA A 47 4.81 3.36 15.41
C ALA A 47 5.31 4.63 16.12
N LEU A 48 6.53 4.58 16.70
CA LEU A 48 7.16 5.75 17.32
C LEU A 48 7.46 6.85 16.30
N VAL A 49 8.00 6.50 15.13
CA VAL A 49 8.29 7.46 14.05
C VAL A 49 7.01 8.11 13.52
N VAL A 50 5.93 7.34 13.36
CA VAL A 50 4.62 7.85 12.93
C VAL A 50 4.06 8.82 13.97
N ALA A 51 4.14 8.50 15.26
CA ALA A 51 3.68 9.39 16.32
C ALA A 51 4.46 10.72 16.31
N ALA A 52 5.80 10.67 16.23
CA ALA A 52 6.65 11.85 16.18
C ALA A 52 6.40 12.71 14.93
N ASN A 53 6.08 12.09 13.78
CA ASN A 53 5.73 12.81 12.57
C ASN A 53 4.30 13.38 12.63
N GLY A 54 3.36 12.71 13.30
CA GLY A 54 2.02 13.23 13.56
C GLY A 54 2.05 14.54 14.34
N GLU A 55 2.84 14.59 15.43
CA GLU A 55 3.04 15.82 16.21
C GLU A 55 3.58 16.98 15.37
N LYS A 56 4.58 16.72 14.50
CA LYS A 56 5.13 17.73 13.59
C LYS A 56 4.09 18.22 12.57
N ILE A 57 3.23 17.33 12.07
CA ILE A 57 2.16 17.69 11.15
C ILE A 57 1.11 18.55 11.84
N ASP A 58 0.77 18.24 13.10
CA ASP A 58 -0.15 19.05 13.90
C ASP A 58 0.43 20.45 14.17
N GLU A 59 1.71 20.55 14.52
CA GLU A 59 2.41 21.83 14.69
C GLU A 59 2.43 22.67 13.40
N LEU A 60 2.68 22.03 12.25
CA LEU A 60 2.62 22.68 10.95
C LEU A 60 1.19 23.17 10.64
N THR A 61 0.19 22.34 10.93
CA THR A 61 -1.22 22.67 10.71
C THR A 61 -1.65 23.84 11.58
N GLU A 62 -1.22 23.87 12.85
CA GLU A 62 -1.49 24.99 13.75
C GLU A 62 -0.78 26.27 13.31
N SER A 63 0.47 26.16 12.84
CA SER A 63 1.25 27.29 12.30
C SER A 63 0.59 27.89 11.05
N VAL A 64 0.09 27.06 10.13
CA VAL A 64 -0.69 27.49 8.96
C VAL A 64 -1.99 28.17 9.39
N LYS A 65 -2.69 27.63 10.40
CA LYS A 65 -3.93 28.24 10.93
C LYS A 65 -3.68 29.59 11.60
N LYS A 66 -2.54 29.76 12.29
CA LYS A 66 -2.11 31.04 12.88
C LYS A 66 -1.78 32.07 11.80
N LEU A 67 -1.08 31.66 10.74
CA LEU A 67 -0.83 32.52 9.56
C LEU A 67 -2.13 32.97 8.89
N GLY A 68 -3.13 32.08 8.78
CA GLY A 68 -4.45 32.42 8.24
C GLY A 68 -5.26 33.41 9.09
N LYS A 69 -4.96 33.56 10.40
CA LYS A 69 -5.67 34.49 11.31
C LYS A 69 -5.02 35.86 11.46
N GLN A 70 -3.76 36.04 11.04
CA GLN A 70 -3.03 37.30 11.14
C GLN A 70 -2.95 38.08 9.82
N ALA A 71 -3.43 37.54 8.71
CA ALA A 71 -3.56 38.29 7.48
C ALA A 71 -4.79 39.23 7.57
N PRO A 72 -4.64 40.55 7.34
CA PRO A 72 -5.80 41.37 6.99
C PRO A 72 -6.46 40.75 5.76
N ALA A 73 -7.77 40.97 5.59
CA ALA A 73 -8.54 40.54 4.41
C ALA A 73 -8.04 41.25 3.13
N ALA A 74 -6.82 40.94 2.72
CA ALA A 74 -6.36 41.05 1.36
C ALA A 74 -6.74 39.71 0.72
N ALA A 75 -7.49 39.78 -0.37
CA ALA A 75 -7.82 38.63 -1.20
C ALA A 75 -6.62 37.69 -1.28
N VAL A 76 -6.77 36.47 -0.75
CA VAL A 76 -5.78 35.41 -1.00
C VAL A 76 -5.63 35.39 -2.51
N PRO A 77 -4.42 35.66 -3.07
CA PRO A 77 -4.26 35.52 -4.50
C PRO A 77 -4.61 34.07 -4.79
N SER A 78 -5.66 33.87 -5.60
CA SER A 78 -6.24 32.58 -5.96
C SER A 78 -5.16 31.54 -6.30
N THR A 79 -4.03 32.00 -6.82
CA THR A 79 -2.83 31.25 -7.15
C THR A 79 -2.17 30.46 -6.01
N ILE A 80 -2.23 30.88 -4.73
CA ILE A 80 -1.61 30.11 -3.62
C ILE A 80 -2.52 28.96 -3.17
N ALA A 81 -3.83 29.22 -3.06
CA ALA A 81 -4.83 28.20 -2.74
C ALA A 81 -4.94 27.17 -3.88
N GLU A 82 -4.91 27.61 -5.14
CA GLU A 82 -4.87 26.75 -6.32
C GLU A 82 -3.60 25.90 -6.37
N LYS A 83 -2.42 26.47 -6.09
CA LYS A 83 -1.17 25.69 -6.01
C LYS A 83 -1.18 24.65 -4.89
N GLY A 84 -1.79 24.97 -3.74
CA GLY A 84 -1.97 24.02 -2.64
C GLY A 84 -2.91 22.87 -3.01
N ALA A 85 -4.03 23.18 -3.68
CA ALA A 85 -4.98 22.19 -4.17
C ALA A 85 -4.33 21.25 -5.20
N VAL A 86 -3.62 21.80 -6.20
CA VAL A 86 -2.91 21.01 -7.23
C VAL A 86 -1.81 20.13 -6.60
N SER A 87 -1.09 20.62 -5.59
CA SER A 87 -0.08 19.82 -4.87
C SER A 87 -0.73 18.65 -4.10
N GLY A 88 -1.91 18.89 -3.50
CA GLY A 88 -2.69 17.87 -2.82
C GLY A 88 -3.37 16.86 -3.77
N LEU A 89 -3.61 17.21 -5.03
CA LEU A 89 -4.06 16.29 -6.07
C LEU A 89 -2.90 15.41 -6.55
N SER A 90 -1.70 16.00 -6.75
CA SER A 90 -0.49 15.26 -7.13
C SER A 90 -0.11 14.20 -6.09
N SER A 91 -0.17 14.53 -4.78
CA SER A 91 0.19 13.59 -3.71
C SER A 91 -0.69 12.33 -3.68
N VAL A 92 -1.96 12.45 -4.09
CA VAL A 92 -2.88 11.30 -4.18
C VAL A 92 -2.43 10.36 -5.30
N LEU A 93 -2.03 10.90 -6.46
CA LEU A 93 -1.52 10.09 -7.56
C LEU A 93 -0.14 9.48 -7.25
N ASP A 94 0.72 10.20 -6.53
CA ASP A 94 2.04 9.68 -6.13
C ASP A 94 1.91 8.47 -5.19
N THR A 95 0.93 8.54 -4.27
CA THR A 95 0.59 7.41 -3.38
C THR A 95 0.07 6.22 -4.20
N LEU A 96 -0.79 6.48 -5.20
CA LEU A 96 -1.32 5.45 -6.09
C LEU A 96 -0.22 4.80 -6.95
N ASP A 97 0.75 5.57 -7.47
CA ASP A 97 1.89 5.01 -8.24
C ASP A 97 2.77 4.10 -7.36
N SER A 98 3.03 4.47 -6.10
CA SER A 98 3.75 3.60 -5.15
C SER A 98 3.03 2.27 -4.97
N GLN A 99 1.71 2.33 -4.74
CA GLN A 99 0.89 1.14 -4.56
C GLN A 99 0.86 0.26 -5.82
N VAL A 100 0.84 0.83 -7.02
CA VAL A 100 0.92 0.08 -8.29
C VAL A 100 2.29 -0.60 -8.50
N ARG A 101 3.35 -0.11 -7.88
CA ARG A 101 4.71 -0.69 -7.98
C ARG A 101 4.91 -1.89 -7.09
N GLU A 102 4.28 -1.90 -5.92
CA GLU A 102 4.43 -2.97 -4.92
C GLU A 102 3.79 -4.30 -5.36
N GLY A 103 3.04 -4.30 -6.46
CA GLY A 103 2.42 -5.50 -7.03
C GLY A 103 1.13 -5.84 -6.30
N VAL A 104 0.01 -5.82 -7.03
CA VAL A 104 -1.31 -5.77 -6.39
C VAL A 104 -2.27 -6.74 -7.04
N ILE A 105 -3.06 -7.40 -6.20
CA ILE A 105 -4.24 -8.16 -6.59
C ILE A 105 -5.22 -7.21 -7.29
N ALA A 106 -5.83 -7.62 -8.40
CA ALA A 106 -6.67 -6.73 -9.19
C ALA A 106 -7.81 -6.08 -8.40
N SER A 107 -8.41 -6.80 -7.44
CA SER A 107 -9.48 -6.30 -6.56
C SER A 107 -9.02 -5.20 -5.60
N ASP A 108 -7.85 -5.36 -4.97
CA ASP A 108 -7.24 -4.35 -4.10
C ASP A 108 -6.86 -3.11 -4.92
N LEU A 109 -6.28 -3.32 -6.11
CA LEU A 109 -5.94 -2.20 -6.99
C LEU A 109 -7.18 -1.44 -7.49
N ALA A 110 -8.27 -2.15 -7.81
CA ALA A 110 -9.52 -1.51 -8.18
C ALA A 110 -10.06 -0.61 -7.06
N THR A 111 -9.96 -1.06 -5.81
CA THR A 111 -10.41 -0.32 -4.64
C THR A 111 -9.55 0.93 -4.43
N LYS A 112 -8.22 0.80 -4.50
CA LYS A 112 -7.29 1.92 -4.39
C LYS A 112 -7.48 2.99 -5.47
N VAL A 113 -7.73 2.57 -6.72
CA VAL A 113 -8.02 3.51 -7.82
C VAL A 113 -9.37 4.21 -7.60
N ASP A 114 -10.38 3.50 -7.08
CA ASP A 114 -11.70 4.06 -6.76
C ASP A 114 -11.63 5.10 -5.63
N ASP A 115 -10.91 4.78 -4.55
CA ASP A 115 -10.67 5.68 -3.42
C ASP A 115 -9.89 6.93 -3.84
N ALA A 116 -8.85 6.75 -4.66
CA ALA A 116 -8.08 7.86 -5.22
C ALA A 116 -8.95 8.75 -6.11
N ALA A 117 -9.80 8.16 -6.95
CA ALA A 117 -10.74 8.91 -7.79
C ALA A 117 -11.74 9.70 -6.94
N GLY A 118 -12.33 9.10 -5.91
CA GLY A 118 -13.24 9.79 -4.99
C GLY A 118 -12.55 10.94 -4.24
N THR A 119 -11.30 10.73 -3.81
CA THR A 119 -10.52 11.78 -3.14
C THR A 119 -10.18 12.94 -4.09
N LEU A 120 -9.82 12.63 -5.34
CA LEU A 120 -9.55 13.65 -6.36
C LEU A 120 -10.81 14.42 -6.73
N GLU A 121 -11.96 13.76 -6.84
CA GLU A 121 -13.26 14.39 -7.11
C GLU A 121 -13.63 15.38 -6.00
N GLN A 122 -13.50 14.97 -4.73
CA GLN A 122 -13.74 15.84 -3.57
C GLN A 122 -12.80 17.06 -3.54
N ARG A 123 -11.57 16.90 -4.06
CA ARG A 123 -10.55 17.95 -4.13
C ARG A 123 -10.64 18.79 -5.42
N GLY A 124 -11.65 18.57 -6.26
CA GLY A 124 -11.94 19.40 -7.44
C GLY A 124 -11.17 19.02 -8.70
N ALA A 125 -10.71 17.77 -8.82
CA ALA A 125 -10.15 17.26 -10.07
C ALA A 125 -11.18 17.28 -11.21
N SER A 126 -10.71 17.29 -12.46
CA SER A 126 -11.59 17.28 -13.63
C SER A 126 -12.41 15.99 -13.70
N SER A 127 -13.69 16.14 -14.06
CA SER A 127 -14.56 15.00 -14.31
C SER A 127 -14.03 14.07 -15.42
N SER A 128 -13.27 14.62 -16.38
CA SER A 128 -12.60 13.82 -17.41
C SER A 128 -11.55 12.87 -16.82
N LEU A 129 -10.76 13.33 -15.85
CA LEU A 129 -9.77 12.51 -15.16
C LEU A 129 -10.46 11.41 -14.33
N ILE A 130 -11.52 11.77 -13.59
CA ILE A 130 -12.31 10.81 -12.81
C ILE A 130 -12.87 9.69 -13.70
N VAL A 131 -13.41 10.03 -14.88
CA VAL A 131 -13.91 9.02 -15.83
C VAL A 131 -12.82 8.07 -16.32
N LYS A 132 -11.60 8.57 -16.56
CA LYS A 132 -10.45 7.72 -16.94
C LYS A 132 -10.07 6.75 -15.82
N MET A 133 -10.05 7.22 -14.57
CA MET A 133 -9.78 6.37 -13.40
C MET A 133 -10.88 5.31 -13.22
N GLN A 134 -12.15 5.71 -13.32
CA GLN A 134 -13.31 4.81 -13.22
C GLN A 134 -13.36 3.76 -14.36
N ARG A 135 -12.74 4.03 -15.50
CA ARG A 135 -12.53 3.03 -16.55
C ARG A 135 -11.57 1.93 -16.08
N TRP A 136 -10.49 2.30 -15.40
CA TRP A 136 -9.55 1.34 -14.82
C TRP A 136 -10.18 0.51 -13.70
N VAL A 137 -10.99 1.12 -12.83
CA VAL A 137 -11.77 0.37 -11.83
C VAL A 137 -12.61 -0.72 -12.50
N ARG A 138 -13.28 -0.40 -13.62
CA ARG A 138 -14.04 -1.40 -14.39
C ARG A 138 -13.16 -2.49 -14.98
N ILE A 139 -12.03 -2.14 -15.59
CA ILE A 139 -11.08 -3.13 -16.17
C ILE A 139 -10.58 -4.06 -15.07
N LEU A 140 -10.14 -3.52 -13.94
CA LEU A 140 -9.62 -4.30 -12.82
C LEU A 140 -10.69 -5.18 -12.18
N LYS A 141 -11.96 -4.75 -12.14
CA LYS A 141 -13.10 -5.59 -11.70
C LYS A 141 -13.45 -6.72 -12.67
N THR A 142 -12.92 -6.74 -13.91
CA THR A 142 -13.08 -7.90 -14.81
C THR A 142 -12.13 -9.05 -14.50
N TYR A 143 -11.06 -8.79 -13.76
CA TYR A 143 -10.17 -9.82 -13.24
C TYR A 143 -10.86 -10.57 -12.08
N GLY A 144 -10.47 -11.83 -11.85
CA GLY A 144 -10.94 -12.57 -10.69
C GLY A 144 -10.53 -11.90 -9.37
N PRO A 145 -11.23 -12.17 -8.26
CA PRO A 145 -11.02 -11.46 -6.99
C PRO A 145 -9.59 -11.54 -6.44
N VAL A 146 -8.84 -12.59 -6.81
CA VAL A 146 -7.48 -12.88 -6.33
C VAL A 146 -6.48 -12.92 -7.50
N ASP A 147 -6.91 -12.56 -8.71
CA ASP A 147 -6.03 -12.63 -9.88
C ASP A 147 -5.01 -11.49 -9.84
N ALA A 148 -3.77 -11.83 -10.19
CA ALA A 148 -2.74 -10.84 -10.44
C ALA A 148 -3.08 -10.06 -11.71
N VAL A 149 -2.88 -8.74 -11.67
CA VAL A 149 -3.05 -7.89 -12.86
C VAL A 149 -2.00 -8.26 -13.90
N SER A 150 -2.40 -8.33 -15.18
CA SER A 150 -1.45 -8.66 -16.24
C SER A 150 -0.30 -7.63 -16.32
N PRO A 151 0.94 -8.04 -16.63
CA PRO A 151 2.06 -7.11 -16.74
C PRO A 151 1.82 -6.00 -17.78
N THR A 152 1.12 -6.33 -18.86
CA THR A 152 0.74 -5.37 -19.91
C THR A 152 -0.20 -4.30 -19.39
N ASP A 153 -1.21 -4.68 -18.62
CA ASP A 153 -2.17 -3.72 -18.06
C ASP A 153 -1.56 -2.90 -16.93
N LEU A 154 -0.67 -3.48 -16.11
CA LEU A 154 0.12 -2.70 -15.15
C LEU A 154 1.01 -1.66 -15.83
N SER A 155 1.64 -2.00 -16.96
CA SER A 155 2.43 -1.04 -17.72
C SER A 155 1.58 0.11 -18.26
N LYS A 156 0.40 -0.20 -18.82
CA LYS A 156 -0.54 0.82 -19.30
C LYS A 156 -1.08 1.70 -18.18
N LEU A 157 -1.43 1.12 -17.03
CA LEU A 157 -1.90 1.88 -15.88
C LEU A 157 -0.82 2.86 -15.38
N ARG A 158 0.45 2.47 -15.39
CA ARG A 158 1.57 3.35 -15.04
C ARG A 158 1.77 4.48 -16.05
N GLU A 159 1.54 4.21 -17.34
CA GLU A 159 1.57 5.26 -18.38
C GLU A 159 0.41 6.24 -18.18
N ASP A 160 -0.80 5.72 -17.97
CA ASP A 160 -1.99 6.53 -17.71
C ASP A 160 -1.83 7.36 -16.42
N LEU A 161 -1.21 6.81 -15.36
CA LEU A 161 -0.88 7.54 -14.13
C LEU A 161 0.04 8.76 -14.39
N LYS A 162 1.07 8.59 -15.22
CA LYS A 162 1.94 9.71 -15.61
C LYS A 162 1.18 10.76 -16.40
N ASP A 163 0.25 10.35 -17.25
CA ASP A 163 -0.57 11.28 -18.00
C ASP A 163 -1.59 12.00 -17.12
N TRP A 164 -2.14 11.33 -16.11
CA TRP A 164 -2.97 11.96 -15.08
C TRP A 164 -2.19 12.99 -14.24
N GLN A 165 -0.94 12.67 -13.86
CA GLN A 165 -0.05 13.63 -13.19
C GLN A 165 0.21 14.87 -14.06
N LYS A 166 0.42 14.70 -15.38
CA LYS A 166 0.55 15.84 -16.31
C LYS A 166 -0.75 16.64 -16.40
N GLU A 167 -1.90 15.98 -16.44
CA GLU A 167 -3.21 16.63 -16.52
C GLU A 167 -3.50 17.46 -15.26
N ILE A 168 -3.14 16.95 -14.07
CA ILE A 168 -3.19 17.69 -12.80
C ILE A 168 -2.18 18.86 -12.81
N ALA A 169 -0.96 18.65 -13.31
CA ALA A 169 0.03 19.71 -13.41
C ALA A 169 -0.39 20.86 -14.35
N GLN A 170 -1.20 20.57 -15.36
CA GLN A 170 -1.80 21.56 -16.26
C GLN A 170 -2.96 22.35 -15.63
N MET A 171 -3.48 21.92 -14.47
CA MET A 171 -4.46 22.69 -13.68
C MET A 171 -3.80 23.79 -12.83
N ARG A 172 -2.47 23.89 -12.86
CA ARG A 172 -1.66 24.86 -12.11
C ARG A 172 -1.45 26.17 -12.85
#